data_AF-W0AFQ2-F1
#
_entry.id   AF-W0AFQ2-F1
#
_cell.length_a   1.000
_cell.length_b   1.000
_cell.length_c   1.000
_cell.angle_alpha   90.00
_cell.angle_beta   90.00
_cell.angle_gamma   90.00
#
_symmetry.space_group_name_H-M   'P 1'
#
loop_
_entity.id
_entity.type
_entity.pdbx_description
1 polymer ?
#
loop_
_entity_poly.entity_id
_entity_poly.type
_entity_poly.pdbx_seq_one_letter_code
_entity_poly.pdbx_strand_id
1 'polypeptide(L)' 'MDCRWQSSQALGRGWGLKDRHLTRQSPTNVGELSSKIVKDAAFKVYEGAPHGLTATHQDRFNADLLAFIRG' A
#
# COMPACT_ATOMS: atom_id res chain seq x y z
N MET A 1 4.60 21.86 25.60
CA MET A 1 5.17 21.08 24.49
C MET A 1 4.10 20.92 23.44
N ASP A 2 4.17 21.66 22.33
CA ASP A 2 3.28 21.54 21.17
C ASP A 2 4.11 21.21 19.93
N CYS A 3 3.84 20.07 19.30
CA CYS A 3 4.46 19.66 18.04
C CYS A 3 3.86 20.47 16.88
N ARG A 4 4.37 21.68 16.68
CA ARG A 4 4.09 22.52 15.51
C ARG A 4 5.10 22.17 14.40
N TRP A 5 4.77 21.21 13.55
CA TRP A 5 5.51 20.95 12.31
C TRP A 5 5.06 21.96 11.24
N GLN A 6 6.03 22.64 10.64
CA GLN A 6 5.90 23.91 9.92
C GLN A 6 5.07 23.84 8.63
N SER A 7 4.16 24.80 8.46
CA SER A 7 3.90 25.38 7.14
C SER A 7 3.48 26.84 7.29
N SER A 8 4.46 27.69 7.58
CA SER A 8 4.28 29.12 7.34
C SER A 8 4.94 29.46 6.01
N GLN A 9 4.27 30.33 5.25
CA GLN A 9 4.70 31.00 4.02
C GLN A 9 4.35 30.30 2.71
N ALA A 10 3.17 30.62 2.17
CA ALA A 10 3.08 31.29 0.88
C ALA A 10 1.65 31.81 0.65
N LEU A 11 1.54 33.13 0.63
CA LEU A 11 0.38 33.90 0.23
C LEU A 11 0.04 33.62 -1.25
N GLY A 12 -1.27 33.46 -1.51
CA GLY A 12 -1.94 33.78 -2.77
C GLY A 12 -1.24 33.41 -4.08
N ARG A 13 -1.44 32.17 -4.54
CA ARG A 13 -1.67 31.87 -5.97
C ARG A 13 -2.62 30.69 -6.05
N GLY A 14 -3.72 30.87 -6.80
CA GLY A 14 -4.74 29.86 -6.99
C GLY A 14 -4.13 28.56 -7.48
N TRP A 15 -4.30 27.50 -6.70
CA TRP A 15 -4.08 26.13 -7.16
C TRP A 15 -5.29 25.75 -8.00
N GLY A 16 -5.30 26.25 -9.24
CA GLY A 16 -6.18 25.77 -10.28
C GLY A 16 -5.82 24.33 -10.65
N LEU A 17 -6.13 23.37 -9.77
CA LEU A 17 -6.17 21.95 -10.14
C LEU A 17 -7.49 21.69 -10.88
N LYS A 18 -7.54 22.14 -12.12
CA LYS A 18 -8.53 21.68 -13.11
C LYS A 18 -8.00 20.47 -13.90
N ASP A 19 -7.24 19.58 -13.26
CA ASP A 19 -6.89 18.30 -13.86
C ASP A 19 -7.61 17.17 -13.12
N ARG A 20 -8.94 17.16 -13.26
CA ARG A 20 -9.82 16.02 -12.93
C ARG A 20 -9.67 14.89 -13.95
N HIS A 21 -8.44 14.51 -14.27
CA HIS A 21 -8.11 13.29 -15.01
C HIS A 21 -7.42 12.24 -14.11
N LEU A 22 -7.49 12.42 -12.79
CA LEU A 22 -7.03 11.50 -11.75
C LEU A 22 -8.05 10.39 -11.41
N THR A 23 -8.91 9.99 -12.35
CA THR A 23 -9.86 8.88 -12.15
C THR A 23 -9.50 7.61 -12.91
N ARG A 24 -8.29 7.50 -13.44
CA ARG A 24 -7.79 6.19 -13.88
C ARG A 24 -7.15 5.50 -12.68
N GLN A 25 -7.97 5.05 -11.74
CA GLN A 25 -7.55 4.09 -10.72
C GLN A 25 -6.92 2.91 -11.47
N SER A 26 -5.59 2.81 -11.38
CA SER A 26 -4.82 1.76 -12.03
C SER A 26 -5.36 0.39 -11.57
N PRO A 27 -5.47 -0.62 -12.45
CA PRO A 27 -6.09 -1.91 -12.13
C PRO A 27 -5.25 -2.80 -11.19
N THR A 28 -4.35 -2.23 -10.39
CA THR A 28 -3.33 -2.97 -9.64
C THR A 28 -3.08 -2.29 -8.31
N ASN A 29 -3.17 -3.06 -7.22
CA ASN A 29 -2.83 -2.57 -5.89
C ASN A 29 -1.31 -2.24 -5.80
N VAL A 30 -0.93 -1.39 -4.85
CA VAL A 30 0.48 -0.97 -4.67
C VAL A 30 1.41 -2.14 -4.34
N GLY A 31 0.89 -3.21 -3.74
CA GLY A 31 1.67 -4.42 -3.44
C GLY A 31 2.10 -5.18 -4.70
N GLU A 32 1.21 -5.28 -5.68
CA GLU A 32 1.45 -5.93 -6.96
C GLU A 32 2.52 -5.18 -7.76
N LEU A 33 2.42 -3.84 -7.81
CA LEU A 33 3.42 -3.01 -8.47
C LEU A 33 4.79 -3.14 -7.79
N SER A 34 4.81 -3.16 -6.45
CA SER A 34 6.05 -3.32 -5.68
C SER A 34 6.71 -4.69 -5.94
N SER A 35 5.90 -5.76 -6.05
CA SER A 35 6.42 -7.11 -6.32
C SER A 35 7.13 -7.23 -7.67
N LYS A 36 6.72 -6.44 -8.67
CA LYS A 36 7.33 -6.45 -10.02
C LYS A 36 8.69 -5.77 -10.06
N ILE A 37 9.03 -4.98 -9.04
CA ILE A 37 10.30 -4.24 -8.97
C ILE A 37 11.39 -5.10 -8.30
N VAL A 38 11.01 -5.93 -7.33
CA VAL A 38 11.94 -6.75 -6.54
C VAL A 38 12.16 -8.09 -7.23
N LYS A 39 13.43 -8.44 -7.48
CA LYS A 39 13.79 -9.75 -8.06
C LYS A 39 13.46 -10.86 -7.06
N ASP A 40 12.93 -11.98 -7.57
CA ASP A 40 12.54 -13.17 -6.79
C ASP A 40 11.47 -12.90 -5.71
N ALA A 41 10.66 -11.84 -5.87
CA ALA A 41 9.57 -11.56 -4.95
C ALA A 41 8.36 -12.49 -5.19
N ALA A 42 7.89 -13.12 -4.12
CA ALA A 42 6.61 -13.83 -4.11
C ALA A 42 5.47 -12.89 -3.71
N PHE A 43 4.45 -12.78 -4.57
CA PHE A 43 3.26 -11.97 -4.30
C PHE A 43 2.01 -12.85 -4.19
N LYS A 44 1.37 -12.85 -3.02
CA LYS A 44 0.15 -13.62 -2.75
C LYS A 44 -0.94 -12.70 -2.23
N VAL A 45 -2.10 -12.73 -2.87
CA VAL A 45 -3.27 -11.91 -2.50
C VAL A 45 -4.25 -12.74 -1.68
N TYR A 46 -4.70 -12.17 -0.56
CA TYR A 46 -5.77 -12.72 0.27
C TYR A 46 -7.04 -11.91 0.03
N GLU A 47 -7.86 -12.34 -0.93
CA GLU A 47 -9.09 -11.64 -1.31
C GLU A 47 -10.06 -11.51 -0.12
N GLY A 48 -10.57 -10.29 0.11
CA GLY A 48 -11.53 -10.01 1.18
C GLY A 48 -10.98 -10.09 2.60
N ALA A 49 -9.67 -10.31 2.79
CA ALA A 49 -9.10 -10.39 4.12
C ALA A 49 -9.04 -9.01 4.81
N PRO A 50 -9.29 -8.95 6.13
CA PRO A 50 -9.16 -7.72 6.89
C PRO A 50 -7.68 -7.32 7.00
N HIS A 51 -7.43 -6.04 7.31
CA HIS A 51 -6.07 -5.51 7.47
C HIS A 51 -5.22 -6.33 8.46
N GLY A 52 -5.85 -6.88 9.49
CA GLY A 52 -5.27 -7.82 10.45
C GLY A 52 -5.26 -9.28 9.98
N LEU A 53 -4.64 -9.56 8.83
CA LEU A 53 -4.53 -10.93 8.29
C LEU A 53 -3.84 -11.87 9.27
N THR A 54 -2.80 -11.38 9.96
CA THR A 54 -1.99 -12.14 10.93
C THR A 54 -2.75 -12.53 12.19
N ALA A 55 -3.88 -11.91 12.50
CA ALA A 55 -4.71 -12.25 13.66
C ALA A 55 -5.95 -13.07 13.27
N THR A 56 -6.54 -12.77 12.11
CA THR A 56 -7.82 -13.35 11.68
C THR A 56 -7.68 -14.66 10.91
N HIS A 57 -6.57 -14.84 10.17
CA HIS A 57 -6.32 -16.02 9.34
C HIS A 57 -4.94 -16.60 9.65
N GLN A 58 -4.62 -16.71 10.95
CA GLN A 58 -3.33 -17.18 11.47
C GLN A 58 -2.86 -18.47 10.82
N ASP A 59 -3.70 -19.50 10.80
CA ASP A 59 -3.30 -20.83 10.30
C ASP A 59 -2.92 -20.78 8.82
N ARG A 60 -3.75 -20.13 8.00
CA ARG A 60 -3.51 -19.98 6.56
C ARG A 60 -2.25 -19.14 6.29
N PHE A 61 -2.12 -18.02 6.99
CA PHE A 61 -0.98 -17.12 6.83
C PHE A 61 0.33 -17.78 7.27
N ASN A 62 0.33 -18.45 8.42
CA ASN A 62 1.51 -19.14 8.96
C ASN A 62 1.92 -20.32 8.07
N ALA A 63 0.96 -21.09 7.53
CA ALA A 63 1.27 -22.15 6.58
C ALA A 63 1.93 -21.61 5.30
N ASP A 64 1.41 -20.51 4.76
CA ASP A 64 1.97 -19.85 3.58
C ASP A 64 3.37 -19.28 3.86
N LEU A 65 3.61 -18.71 5.05
CA LEU A 65 4.94 -18.27 5.46
C LEU A 65 5.93 -19.43 5.63
N LEU A 66 5.50 -20.53 6.24
CA LEU A 66 6.35 -21.72 6.41
C LEU A 66 6.70 -22.34 5.06
N ALA A 67 5.77 -22.36 4.11
CA ALA A 67 6.02 -22.79 2.75
C ALA A 67 7.05 -21.86 2.08
N PHE A 68 6.88 -20.54 2.19
CA PHE A 68 7.82 -19.57 1.63
C PHE A 68 9.26 -19.73 2.17
N ILE A 69 9.43 -19.98 3.48
CA ILE A 69 10.74 -20.16 4.10
C ILE A 69 11.43 -21.45 3.64
N ARG A 70 10.64 -22.51 3.37
CA ARG A 70 11.18 -23.83 3.01
C ARG A 70 11.66 -23.91 1.55
N GLY A 71 11.28 -22.94 0.70
CA GLY A 71 11.63 -22.89 -0.73
C GLY A 71 10.74 -23.81 -1.56
#